data_AF-A0A3M1XZF1-F1
#
_entry.id   AF-A0A3M1XZF1-F1
#
_cell.length_a   1.000
_cell.length_b   1.000
_cell.length_c   1.000
_cell.angle_alpha   90.00
_cell.angle_beta   90.00
_cell.angle_gamma   90.00
#
_symmetry.space_group_name_H-M   'P 1'
#
loop_
_entity.id
_entity.type
_entity.pdbx_description
1 polymer ?
#
loop_
_entity_poly.entity_id
_entity_poly.type
_entity_poly.pdbx_seq_one_letter_code
_entity_poly.pdbx_strand_id
1 'polypeptide(L)'
;MWARSLRPAWLLVLFGLLGGGLQAQGLRVHLTHLQGLAHSEGGAWYRGGTELALTYGHARQAWEYRAGLRARTVLWGSQSGLTLGVHRPLGDRVGVGLTLEQGLALFRPRPLFVWGLEAGAEYRFWQGEKRAAGLSLGLRYTQAPAYGRYSQIRSLLEVPLGIWWAW
;
A
#
# COMPACT_ATOMS: atom_id res chain seq x y z
N MET A 1 24.51 -13.25 31.79
CA MET A 1 23.29 -12.70 31.16
C MET A 1 23.61 -12.49 29.68
N TRP A 2 23.17 -13.40 28.80
CA TRP A 2 23.63 -13.48 27.41
C TRP A 2 22.71 -12.68 26.47
N ALA A 3 23.21 -11.58 25.91
CA ALA A 3 22.55 -10.85 24.84
C ALA A 3 22.64 -11.68 23.55
N ARG A 4 21.52 -12.32 23.16
CA ARG A 4 21.43 -12.99 21.86
C ARG A 4 21.33 -11.94 20.77
N SER A 5 22.38 -11.79 19.98
CA SER A 5 22.39 -10.94 18.79
C SER A 5 21.39 -11.49 17.77
N LEU A 6 20.34 -10.72 17.50
CA LEU A 6 19.42 -10.97 16.40
C LEU A 6 20.19 -10.77 15.10
N ARG A 7 20.64 -11.86 14.48
CA ARG A 7 21.26 -11.82 13.15
C ARG A 7 20.20 -11.33 12.15
N PRO A 8 20.49 -10.33 11.31
CA PRO A 8 19.51 -9.76 10.39
C PRO A 8 19.36 -10.67 9.16
N ALA A 9 18.67 -11.80 9.33
CA ALA A 9 18.31 -12.70 8.22
C ALA A 9 17.40 -12.02 7.18
N TRP A 10 16.74 -10.91 7.56
CA TRP A 10 15.85 -10.13 6.69
C TRP A 10 16.58 -9.30 5.64
N LEU A 11 17.85 -8.93 5.83
CA LEU A 11 18.63 -8.20 4.83
C LEU A 11 18.97 -9.04 3.59
N LEU A 12 19.09 -10.37 3.74
CA LEU A 12 19.42 -11.28 2.65
C LEU A 12 18.23 -11.56 1.72
N VAL A 13 16.99 -11.48 2.24
CA VAL A 13 15.77 -11.61 1.42
C VAL A 13 15.61 -10.42 0.47
N LEU A 14 16.05 -9.22 0.89
CA LEU A 14 16.02 -8.01 0.08
C LEU A 14 17.00 -8.07 -1.11
N PHE A 15 18.16 -8.73 -0.94
CA PHE A 15 19.16 -8.86 -2.00
C PHE A 15 18.93 -10.03 -2.96
N GLY A 16 18.32 -11.14 -2.49
CA GLY A 16 18.02 -12.29 -3.33
C GLY A 16 17.01 -12.01 -4.46
N LEU A 17 16.23 -10.93 -4.34
CA LEU A 17 15.27 -10.49 -5.37
C LEU A 17 15.92 -9.71 -6.53
N LEU A 18 17.17 -9.29 -6.42
CA LEU A 18 17.86 -8.48 -7.43
C LEU A 18 18.67 -9.31 -8.45
N GLY A 19 18.81 -10.62 -8.24
CA GLY A 19 19.62 -11.51 -9.10
C GLY A 19 18.88 -12.15 -10.29
N GLY A 20 17.60 -11.83 -10.51
CA GLY A 20 16.82 -12.36 -11.63
C GLY A 20 16.96 -11.48 -12.88
N GLY A 21 17.04 -12.11 -14.06
CA GLY A 21 17.22 -11.44 -15.35
C GLY A 21 16.23 -10.29 -15.63
N LEU A 22 16.53 -9.52 -16.69
CA LEU A 22 15.81 -8.33 -17.15
C LEU A 22 14.33 -8.60 -17.50
N GLN A 23 13.50 -8.89 -16.49
CA GLN A 23 12.05 -8.92 -16.61
C GLN A 23 11.52 -7.50 -16.50
N ALA A 24 10.38 -7.24 -17.13
CA ALA A 24 9.77 -5.91 -17.18
C ALA A 24 9.69 -5.29 -15.77
N GLN A 25 10.42 -4.18 -15.61
CA GLN A 25 10.44 -3.35 -14.43
C GLN A 25 9.68 -2.08 -14.77
N GLY A 26 8.81 -1.62 -13.88
CA GLY A 26 8.04 -0.41 -14.11
C GLY A 26 7.96 0.43 -12.85
N LEU A 27 8.12 1.74 -13.00
CA LEU A 27 7.83 2.69 -11.93
C LEU A 27 6.40 3.20 -12.13
N ARG A 28 5.64 3.29 -11.04
CA ARG A 28 4.24 3.70 -11.06
C ARG A 28 3.97 4.74 -10.00
N VAL A 29 3.30 5.81 -10.41
CA VAL A 29 2.72 6.80 -9.49
C VAL A 29 1.23 6.55 -9.38
N HIS A 30 0.72 6.59 -8.15
CA HIS A 30 -0.67 6.37 -7.82
C HIS A 30 -1.22 7.54 -7.00
N LEU A 31 -2.32 8.13 -7.46
CA LEU A 31 -3.08 9.13 -6.72
C LEU A 31 -4.43 8.54 -6.35
N THR A 32 -4.73 8.51 -5.05
CA THR A 32 -5.89 7.79 -4.52
C THR A 32 -6.71 8.67 -3.60
N HIS A 33 -8.03 8.67 -3.80
CA HIS A 33 -9.00 9.17 -2.84
C HIS A 33 -9.43 8.03 -1.91
N LEU A 34 -9.48 8.31 -0.61
CA LEU A 34 -9.84 7.34 0.42
C LEU A 34 -11.24 7.69 0.93
N GLN A 35 -12.22 6.85 0.64
CA GLN A 35 -13.58 6.99 1.18
C GLN A 35 -13.72 6.14 2.44
N GLY A 36 -14.03 6.77 3.58
CA GLY A 36 -14.21 6.05 4.84
C GLY A 36 -15.54 5.30 4.88
N LEU A 37 -15.50 4.03 5.31
CA LEU A 37 -16.69 3.19 5.53
C LEU A 37 -16.98 2.96 7.00
N ALA A 38 -15.95 2.65 7.78
CA ALA A 38 -16.07 2.36 9.19
C ALA A 38 -14.77 2.68 9.94
N HIS A 39 -14.91 2.82 11.25
CA HIS A 39 -13.80 2.90 12.18
C HIS A 39 -14.13 2.12 13.46
N SER A 40 -13.18 2.01 14.39
CA SER A 40 -13.38 1.22 15.62
C SER A 40 -14.56 1.65 16.49
N GLU A 41 -14.99 2.91 16.40
CA GLU A 41 -16.15 3.45 17.14
C GLU A 41 -17.50 3.24 16.43
N GLY A 42 -17.52 2.70 15.21
CA GLY A 42 -18.78 2.45 14.49
C GLY A 42 -18.66 2.45 12.97
N GLY A 43 -19.76 2.07 12.32
CA GLY A 43 -19.92 2.14 10.87
C GLY A 43 -20.57 3.46 10.46
N ALA A 44 -19.76 4.47 10.16
CA ALA A 44 -20.23 5.73 9.60
C ALA A 44 -19.41 6.06 8.36
N TRP A 45 -20.08 6.58 7.34
CA TRP A 45 -19.40 7.15 6.18
C TRP A 45 -18.69 8.43 6.61
N TYR A 46 -17.39 8.53 6.34
CA TYR A 46 -16.61 9.74 6.65
C TYR A 46 -15.72 10.12 5.48
N ARG A 47 -15.32 11.40 5.44
CA ARG A 47 -14.31 11.87 4.50
C ARG A 47 -12.97 11.25 4.90
N GLY A 48 -12.54 10.22 4.18
CA GLY A 48 -11.35 9.44 4.52
C GLY A 48 -10.09 10.26 4.30
N GLY A 49 -9.76 10.58 3.05
CA GLY A 49 -8.66 11.47 2.71
C GLY A 49 -8.04 11.21 1.33
N THR A 50 -6.71 11.38 1.23
CA THR A 50 -5.96 11.23 -0.03
C THR A 50 -4.61 10.56 0.19
N GLU A 51 -4.14 9.84 -0.82
CA GLU A 51 -2.85 9.16 -0.84
C GLU A 51 -2.11 9.39 -2.16
N LEU A 52 -0.81 9.62 -2.04
CA LEU A 52 0.16 9.56 -3.12
C LEU A 52 1.10 8.38 -2.86
N ALA A 53 1.28 7.51 -3.85
CA ALA A 53 2.23 6.41 -3.76
C ALA A 53 3.15 6.33 -4.99
N LEU A 54 4.38 5.92 -4.74
CA LEU A 54 5.38 5.56 -5.75
C LEU A 54 5.70 4.09 -5.57
N THR A 55 5.41 3.29 -6.59
CA THR A 55 5.58 1.83 -6.56
C THR A 55 6.50 1.38 -7.68
N TYR A 56 7.35 0.41 -7.36
CA TYR A 56 8.16 -0.33 -8.30
C TYR A 56 7.55 -1.71 -8.47
N GLY A 57 7.31 -2.11 -9.73
CA GLY A 57 6.75 -3.40 -10.09
C GLY A 57 7.79 -4.32 -10.76
N HIS A 58 7.78 -5.58 -10.38
CA HIS A 58 8.56 -6.65 -11.01
C HIS A 58 7.62 -7.79 -11.42
N ALA A 59 7.46 -7.98 -12.72
CA ALA A 59 6.61 -9.04 -13.27
C ALA A 59 7.37 -10.37 -13.36
N ARG A 60 6.83 -11.43 -12.74
CA ARG A 60 7.36 -12.80 -12.81
C ARG A 60 6.21 -13.79 -12.99
N GLN A 61 6.25 -14.51 -14.11
CA GLN A 61 5.17 -15.42 -14.55
C GLN A 61 3.81 -14.69 -14.65
N ALA A 62 2.76 -15.20 -14.02
CA ALA A 62 1.42 -14.60 -13.99
C ALA A 62 1.23 -13.59 -12.85
N TRP A 63 2.31 -13.21 -12.15
CA TRP A 63 2.26 -12.32 -10.99
C TRP A 63 3.16 -11.10 -11.17
N GLU A 64 2.74 -9.99 -10.59
CA GLU A 64 3.49 -8.75 -10.50
C GLU A 64 3.71 -8.45 -9.02
N TYR A 65 4.97 -8.47 -8.58
CA TYR A 65 5.37 -8.12 -7.23
C TYR A 65 5.62 -6.62 -7.17
N ARG A 66 5.06 -5.95 -6.16
CA ARG A 66 5.14 -4.50 -6.03
C ARG A 66 5.76 -4.14 -4.69
N ALA A 67 6.66 -3.16 -4.70
CA ALA A 67 7.19 -2.53 -3.51
C ALA A 67 7.13 -1.02 -3.69
N GLY A 68 6.79 -0.27 -2.65
CA GLY A 68 6.63 1.18 -2.81
C GLY A 68 6.71 1.99 -1.55
N LEU A 69 6.71 3.30 -1.76
CA LEU A 69 6.60 4.35 -0.76
C LEU A 69 5.23 5.00 -0.88
N ARG A 70 4.64 5.35 0.26
CA ARG A 70 3.37 6.06 0.31
C ARG A 70 3.41 7.23 1.28
N ALA A 71 2.67 8.27 0.94
CA ALA A 71 2.32 9.36 1.82
C ALA A 71 0.81 9.60 1.71
N ARG A 72 0.11 9.64 2.84
CA ARG A 72 -1.34 9.85 2.85
C ARG A 72 -1.78 10.75 4.00
N THR A 73 -2.94 11.36 3.83
CA THR A 73 -3.68 12.04 4.88
C THR A 73 -5.01 11.34 5.01
N VAL A 74 -5.36 10.92 6.21
CA VAL A 74 -6.64 10.28 6.52
C VAL A 74 -7.29 10.91 7.75
N LEU A 75 -8.48 10.46 8.14
CA LEU A 75 -9.29 11.03 9.24
C LEU A 75 -8.48 11.32 10.51
N TRP A 76 -7.61 10.41 10.92
CA TRP A 76 -6.82 10.62 12.14
C TRP A 76 -5.56 11.45 11.89
N GLY A 77 -5.07 11.67 10.66
CA GLY A 77 -3.86 12.44 10.41
C GLY A 77 -3.03 11.94 9.24
N SER A 78 -1.83 12.50 9.08
CA SER A 78 -0.89 12.13 8.02
C SER A 78 -0.12 10.85 8.34
N GLN A 79 0.20 10.08 7.33
CA GLN A 79 0.99 8.85 7.42
C GLN A 79 2.00 8.78 6.29
N SER A 80 3.13 8.14 6.56
CA SER A 80 4.07 7.70 5.53
C SER A 80 4.45 6.24 5.77
N GLY A 81 4.81 5.53 4.72
CA GLY A 81 5.14 4.12 4.88
C GLY A 81 5.63 3.43 3.63
N LEU A 82 5.87 2.14 3.80
CA LEU A 82 6.23 1.19 2.77
C LEU A 82 5.04 0.32 2.42
N THR A 83 4.96 -0.09 1.17
CA THR A 83 3.98 -1.05 0.67
C THR A 83 4.70 -2.24 0.04
N LEU A 84 4.13 -3.43 0.23
CA LEU A 84 4.54 -4.66 -0.44
C LEU A 84 3.29 -5.37 -0.91
N GLY A 85 3.20 -5.71 -2.19
CA GLY A 85 2.00 -6.31 -2.75
C GLY A 85 2.28 -7.32 -3.84
N VAL A 86 1.25 -8.10 -4.13
CA VAL A 86 1.20 -9.00 -5.27
C VAL A 86 -0.03 -8.67 -6.09
N HIS A 87 0.12 -8.68 -7.41
CA HIS A 87 -0.94 -8.37 -8.34
C HIS A 87 -0.98 -9.42 -9.45
N ARG A 88 -2.18 -9.85 -9.84
CA ARG A 88 -2.41 -10.83 -10.89
C ARG A 88 -3.32 -10.23 -11.95
N PRO A 89 -2.86 -10.08 -13.21
CA PRO A 89 -3.74 -9.72 -14.31
C PRO A 89 -4.76 -10.83 -14.56
N LEU A 90 -6.02 -10.43 -14.74
CA LEU A 90 -7.15 -11.25 -15.15
C LEU A 90 -7.52 -10.85 -16.58
N GLY A 91 -6.61 -11.13 -17.52
CA GLY A 91 -6.66 -10.65 -18.90
C GLY A 91 -5.91 -9.32 -19.08
N ASP A 92 -6.19 -8.64 -20.19
CA ASP A 92 -5.37 -7.50 -20.64
C ASP A 92 -5.64 -6.24 -19.82
N ARG A 93 -6.89 -6.02 -19.42
CA ARG A 93 -7.32 -4.77 -18.80
C ARG A 93 -7.56 -4.84 -17.31
N VAL A 94 -7.96 -5.99 -16.78
CA VAL A 94 -8.32 -6.13 -15.38
C VAL A 94 -7.21 -6.84 -14.63
N GLY A 95 -6.98 -6.47 -13.39
CA GLY A 95 -6.15 -7.24 -12.47
C GLY A 95 -6.63 -7.10 -11.04
N VAL A 96 -6.22 -8.03 -10.20
CA VAL A 96 -6.54 -8.05 -8.77
C VAL A 96 -5.26 -8.18 -7.96
N GLY A 97 -5.23 -7.61 -6.77
CA GLY A 97 -4.03 -7.63 -5.94
C GLY A 97 -4.31 -7.54 -4.45
N LEU A 98 -3.27 -7.89 -3.70
CA LEU A 98 -3.21 -7.76 -2.26
C LEU A 98 -1.97 -6.95 -1.90
N THR A 99 -2.13 -5.93 -1.05
CA THR A 99 -1.04 -5.05 -0.62
C THR A 99 -0.99 -5.01 0.90
N LEU A 100 0.16 -5.36 1.46
CA LEU A 100 0.53 -5.14 2.84
C LEU A 100 1.18 -3.76 2.96
N GLU A 101 0.82 -3.05 4.02
CA GLU A 101 1.33 -1.72 4.30
C GLU A 101 1.92 -1.66 5.70
N GLN A 102 3.06 -0.99 5.84
CA GLN A 102 3.68 -0.71 7.13
C GLN A 102 4.17 0.72 7.13
N GLY A 103 3.96 1.45 8.22
CA GLY A 103 4.33 2.87 8.23
C GLY A 103 4.24 3.50 9.59
N LEU A 104 4.28 4.82 9.56
CA LEU A 104 4.16 5.69 10.71
C LEU A 104 3.03 6.68 10.48
N ALA A 105 2.11 6.75 11.43
CA ALA A 105 1.22 7.89 11.55
C ALA A 105 1.96 9.02 12.27
N LEU A 106 2.02 10.18 11.61
CA LEU A 106 2.84 11.33 11.98
C LEU A 106 2.12 12.20 13.01
N PHE A 107 1.81 11.60 14.16
CA PHE A 107 1.17 12.27 15.28
C PHE A 107 2.15 13.05 16.15
N ARG A 108 1.61 14.09 16.80
CA ARG A 108 2.25 14.70 17.98
C ARG A 108 1.64 14.09 19.25
N PRO A 109 2.45 13.84 20.30
CA PRO A 109 3.87 14.17 20.43
C PRO A 109 4.83 13.14 19.81
N ARG A 110 4.38 11.94 19.44
CA ARG A 110 5.25 10.88 18.92
C ARG A 110 4.61 10.18 17.72
N PRO A 111 5.39 9.84 16.67
CA PRO A 111 4.89 9.03 15.58
C PRO A 111 4.53 7.63 16.09
N LEU A 112 3.47 7.06 15.51
CA LEU A 112 2.94 5.76 15.91
C LEU A 112 2.99 4.78 14.76
N PHE A 113 3.40 3.55 15.04
CA PHE A 113 3.42 2.49 14.04
C PHE A 113 2.00 2.17 13.57
N VAL A 114 1.86 2.02 12.25
CA VAL A 114 0.63 1.59 11.59
C VAL A 114 0.91 0.46 10.63
N TRP A 115 -0.04 -0.46 10.53
CA TRP A 115 -0.04 -1.49 9.49
C TRP A 115 -1.39 -1.50 8.79
N GLY A 116 -1.40 -1.98 7.56
CA GLY A 116 -2.61 -2.06 6.76
C GLY A 116 -2.58 -3.23 5.80
N LEU A 117 -3.77 -3.65 5.38
CA LEU A 117 -3.97 -4.65 4.35
C LEU A 117 -5.01 -4.11 3.38
N GLU A 118 -4.70 -4.15 2.09
CA GLU A 118 -5.61 -3.77 1.02
C GLU A 118 -5.80 -4.94 0.06
N ALA A 119 -7.06 -5.22 -0.28
CA ALA A 119 -7.41 -6.01 -1.44
C ALA A 119 -7.99 -5.07 -2.51
N GLY A 120 -7.47 -5.13 -3.73
CA GLY A 120 -7.82 -4.19 -4.78
C GLY A 120 -7.98 -4.82 -6.15
N ALA A 121 -8.70 -4.13 -7.02
CA ALA A 121 -8.80 -4.38 -8.44
C ALA A 121 -8.30 -3.16 -9.22
N GLU A 122 -7.65 -3.41 -10.35
CA GLU A 122 -7.15 -2.38 -11.26
C GLU A 122 -7.75 -2.56 -12.64
N TYR A 123 -8.06 -1.44 -13.29
CA TYR A 123 -8.50 -1.40 -14.68
C TYR A 123 -7.53 -0.55 -15.51
N ARG A 124 -6.91 -1.13 -16.53
CA ARG A 124 -6.02 -0.44 -17.48
C ARG A 124 -6.85 0.14 -18.61
N PHE A 125 -6.85 1.47 -18.75
CA PHE A 125 -7.47 2.13 -19.90
C PHE A 125 -6.51 2.26 -21.08
N TRP A 126 -5.21 2.36 -20.80
CA TRP A 126 -4.18 2.51 -21.82
C TRP A 126 -2.94 1.68 -21.47
N GLN A 127 -2.41 0.97 -22.48
CA GLN A 127 -1.20 0.16 -22.39
C GLN A 127 -0.45 0.26 -23.71
N GLY A 128 0.63 1.04 -23.70
CA GLY A 128 1.66 1.02 -24.74
C GLY A 128 2.86 0.18 -24.30
N GLU A 129 3.88 0.09 -25.15
CA GLU A 129 5.07 -0.72 -24.88
C GLU A 129 5.86 -0.26 -23.63
N LYS A 130 5.86 1.05 -23.35
CA LYS A 130 6.65 1.66 -22.26
C LYS A 130 5.82 2.44 -21.26
N ARG A 131 4.51 2.55 -21.47
CA ARG A 131 3.67 3.43 -20.66
C ARG A 131 2.30 2.80 -20.49
N ALA A 132 1.75 2.91 -19.31
CA ALA A 132 0.41 2.44 -19.03
C ALA A 132 -0.29 3.38 -18.05
N ALA A 133 -1.61 3.39 -18.07
CA ALA A 133 -2.39 4.12 -17.10
C ALA A 133 -3.75 3.45 -16.86
N GLY A 134 -4.29 3.66 -15.67
CA GLY A 134 -5.47 2.96 -15.22
C GLY A 134 -6.16 3.57 -14.00
N LEU A 135 -7.22 2.90 -13.60
CA LEU A 135 -7.98 3.14 -12.38
C LEU A 135 -7.70 2.03 -11.37
N SER A 136 -7.94 2.31 -10.10
CA SER A 136 -7.96 1.32 -9.03
C SER A 136 -9.20 1.48 -8.15
N LEU A 137 -9.67 0.36 -7.62
CA LEU A 137 -10.70 0.29 -6.59
C LEU A 137 -10.29 -0.78 -5.59
N GLY A 138 -10.46 -0.53 -4.29
CA GLY A 138 -10.14 -1.54 -3.29
C GLY A 138 -10.95 -1.46 -2.02
N LEU A 139 -10.58 -2.33 -1.09
CA LEU A 139 -11.00 -2.33 0.30
C LEU A 139 -9.74 -2.40 1.16
N ARG A 140 -9.55 -1.40 2.02
CA ARG A 140 -8.36 -1.27 2.86
C ARG A 140 -8.74 -1.25 4.34
N TYR A 141 -8.09 -2.11 5.10
CA TYR A 141 -8.11 -2.06 6.56
C TYR A 141 -6.78 -1.51 7.06
N THR A 142 -6.81 -0.50 7.94
CA THR A 142 -5.62 0.03 8.61
C THR A 142 -5.81 -0.03 10.11
N GLN A 143 -4.75 -0.39 10.85
CA GLN A 143 -4.74 -0.37 12.31
C GLN A 143 -3.52 0.37 12.87
N ALA A 144 -3.75 1.09 13.97
CA ALA A 144 -2.73 1.76 14.78
C ALA A 144 -2.93 1.37 16.26
N PRO A 145 -2.39 0.22 16.72
CA PRO A 145 -2.71 -0.31 18.05
C PRO A 145 -2.40 0.66 19.20
N ALA A 146 -1.30 1.40 19.10
CA ALA A 146 -0.87 2.37 20.11
C ALA A 146 -1.74 3.64 20.15
N TYR A 147 -2.60 3.86 19.16
CA TYR A 147 -3.40 5.07 19.03
C TYR A 147 -4.54 5.17 20.04
N GLY A 148 -4.95 4.05 20.65
CA GLY A 148 -5.97 4.01 21.71
C GLY A 148 -5.62 4.85 22.95
N ARG A 149 -4.37 5.30 23.09
CA ARG A 149 -3.94 6.23 24.15
C ARG A 149 -4.26 7.70 23.85
N TYR A 150 -4.55 8.03 22.59
CA TYR A 150 -4.72 9.41 22.11
C TYR A 150 -6.11 9.68 21.55
N SER A 151 -6.75 8.67 20.97
CA SER A 151 -8.11 8.76 20.45
C SER A 151 -8.74 7.38 20.39
N GLN A 152 -10.07 7.35 20.33
CA GLN A 152 -10.87 6.13 20.30
C GLN A 152 -10.79 5.43 18.93
N ILE A 153 -10.46 6.17 17.86
CA ILE A 153 -10.38 5.63 16.49
C ILE A 153 -9.04 4.90 16.31
N ARG A 154 -8.96 3.59 16.53
CA ARG A 154 -7.71 2.80 16.42
C ARG A 154 -7.57 1.99 15.12
N SER A 155 -8.63 1.93 14.33
CA SER A 155 -8.65 1.26 13.03
C SER A 155 -9.60 1.94 12.08
N LEU A 156 -9.30 1.85 10.78
CA LEU A 156 -10.07 2.41 9.68
C LEU A 156 -10.36 1.31 8.66
N LEU A 157 -11.59 1.29 8.15
CA LEU A 157 -11.98 0.56 6.94
C LEU A 157 -12.34 1.60 5.87
N GLU A 158 -11.66 1.53 4.74
CA GLU A 158 -11.70 2.53 3.67
C GLU A 158 -11.90 1.85 2.31
N VAL A 159 -12.49 2.58 1.36
CA VAL A 159 -12.52 2.23 -0.07
C VAL A 159 -11.57 3.17 -0.81
N PRO A 160 -10.38 2.69 -1.19
CA PRO A 160 -9.47 3.44 -2.05
C PRO A 160 -9.98 3.48 -3.49
N LEU A 161 -10.04 4.67 -4.06
CA LEU A 161 -10.44 4.96 -5.44
C LEU A 161 -9.31 5.76 -6.08
N GLY A 162 -8.61 5.19 -7.06
CA GLY A 162 -7.36 5.76 -7.53
C GLY A 162 -7.19 5.80 -9.04
N ILE A 163 -6.22 6.63 -9.45
CA ILE A 163 -5.72 6.73 -10.81
C ILE A 163 -4.20 6.56 -10.78
N TRP A 164 -3.68 5.73 -11.68
CA TRP A 164 -2.24 5.45 -11.74
C TRP A 164 -1.69 5.62 -13.15
N TRP A 165 -0.38 5.90 -13.18
CA TRP A 165 0.43 5.98 -14.39
C TRP A 165 1.73 5.23 -14.15
N ALA A 166 2.16 4.46 -15.16
CA ALA A 166 3.37 3.66 -15.13
C ALA A 166 4.26 3.95 -16.35
N TRP A 167 5.56 3.85 -16.16
CA TRP A 167 6.60 4.02 -17.18
C TRP A 167 7.81 3.11 -16.94
#